data_AF-A0A0F9BSC2-F1
#
_entry.id   AF-A0A0F9BSC2-F1
#
_cell.length_a   1.000
_cell.length_b   1.000
_cell.length_c   1.000
_cell.angle_alpha   90.00
_cell.angle_beta   90.00
_cell.angle_gamma   90.00
#
_symmetry.space_group_name_H-M   'P 1'
#
loop_
_entity.id
_entity.type
_entity.pdbx_description
1 polymer ?
#
loop_
_entity_poly.entity_id
_entity_poly.type
_entity_poly.pdbx_seq_one_letter_code
_entity_poly.pdbx_strand_id
1 'polypeptide(L)'
;QMDVVGADFGLISGGGIRSSIEAGEVSYKDILKVHPFKNRITYMDWQGSDLWDYLNTVTSFPPDAGAYLQYHKLSFERKNNQLVNVVINGQPLNKNKTYRMSLNSYNASGGDGYPALTNKKGFVSTDETDAQALQDFISKNSPLKTAEFTPK
;
A
#
# COMPACT_ATOMS: atom_id res chain seq x y z
N GLN A 1 2.30 6.90 -2.52
CA GLN A 1 2.82 5.66 -3.13
C GLN A 1 2.26 5.47 -4.54
N MET A 2 0.94 5.30 -4.71
CA MET A 2 0.34 4.97 -6.00
C MET A 2 0.66 6.00 -7.10
N ASP A 3 0.54 7.29 -6.81
CA ASP A 3 0.81 8.37 -7.77
C ASP A 3 2.27 8.37 -8.28
N VAL A 4 3.22 7.94 -7.44
CA VAL A 4 4.66 7.90 -7.78
C VAL A 4 4.93 6.89 -8.90
N VAL A 5 4.18 5.79 -8.93
CA VAL A 5 4.45 4.63 -9.81
C VAL A 5 3.32 4.34 -10.79
N GLY A 6 2.25 5.13 -10.77
CA GLY A 6 1.04 4.91 -11.56
C GLY A 6 0.36 3.59 -11.23
N ALA A 7 0.22 3.25 -9.95
CA ALA A 7 -0.40 1.99 -9.53
C ALA A 7 -1.94 2.03 -9.53
N ASP A 8 -2.55 0.87 -9.77
CA ASP A 8 -4.00 0.68 -9.71
C ASP A 8 -4.52 0.67 -8.27
N PHE A 9 -3.72 0.12 -7.36
CA PHE A 9 -3.98 0.05 -5.92
C PHE A 9 -2.67 0.01 -5.13
N GLY A 10 -2.75 0.26 -3.83
CA GLY A 10 -1.56 0.37 -2.97
C GLY A 10 -1.75 -0.29 -1.62
N LEU A 11 -0.66 -0.87 -1.10
CA LEU A 11 -0.62 -1.59 0.17
C LEU A 11 0.52 -1.06 1.06
N ILE A 12 0.33 -1.17 2.37
CA ILE A 12 1.40 -1.05 3.36
C ILE A 12 1.01 -1.82 4.62
N SER A 13 1.99 -2.37 5.33
CA SER A 13 1.80 -2.83 6.71
C SER A 13 1.43 -1.65 7.62
N GLY A 14 0.43 -1.84 8.50
CA GLY A 14 0.00 -0.82 9.45
C GLY A 14 1.11 -0.38 10.40
N GLY A 15 1.99 -1.31 10.77
CA GLY A 15 3.20 -1.05 11.55
C GLY A 15 4.19 -0.10 10.89
N GLY A 16 4.08 0.13 9.58
CA GLY A 16 4.87 1.13 8.86
C GLY A 16 4.39 2.58 9.05
N ILE A 17 3.19 2.79 9.62
CA ILE A 17 2.62 4.11 9.92
C ILE A 17 2.86 4.39 11.41
N ARG A 18 3.72 5.37 11.73
CA ARG A 18 4.28 5.49 13.09
C ARG A 18 3.72 6.60 13.95
N SER A 19 2.97 7.54 13.36
CA SER A 19 2.41 8.68 14.07
C SER A 19 1.13 9.14 13.38
N SER A 20 0.29 9.87 14.11
CA SER A 20 -0.75 10.71 13.53
C SER A 20 -0.16 12.07 13.10
N ILE A 21 -0.91 12.80 12.27
CA ILE A 21 -0.67 14.21 11.95
C ILE A 21 -1.89 14.98 12.45
N GLU A 22 -1.66 16.00 13.28
CA GLU A 22 -2.72 16.85 13.82
C GLU A 22 -3.27 17.78 12.73
N ALA A 23 -4.51 18.23 12.91
CA ALA A 23 -5.11 19.21 12.02
C ALA A 23 -4.35 20.55 12.07
N GLY A 24 -4.10 21.14 10.90
CA GLY A 24 -3.40 22.42 10.77
C GLY A 24 -2.25 22.35 9.77
N GLU A 25 -1.22 23.16 10.01
CA GLU A 25 -0.01 23.15 9.18
C GLU A 25 0.77 21.84 9.38
N VAL A 26 1.14 21.21 8.26
CA VAL A 26 1.91 19.96 8.27
C VAL A 26 3.36 20.27 7.95
N SER A 27 4.25 20.03 8.91
CA SER A 27 5.69 20.20 8.69
C SER A 27 6.33 18.91 8.15
N TYR A 28 7.51 19.04 7.54
CA TYR A 28 8.30 17.86 7.15
C TYR A 28 8.71 17.01 8.36
N LYS A 29 8.86 17.62 9.55
CA LYS A 29 9.12 16.89 10.79
C LYS A 29 7.96 15.95 11.14
N ASP A 30 6.72 16.38 10.90
CA ASP A 30 5.55 15.54 11.17
C ASP A 30 5.47 14.37 10.19
N ILE A 31 5.76 14.60 8.91
CA ILE A 31 5.88 13.54 7.90
C ILE A 31 6.96 12.51 8.29
N LEU A 32 8.12 12.96 8.75
CA LEU A 32 9.19 12.06 9.21
C LEU A 32 8.82 11.27 10.48
N LYS A 33 7.94 11.79 11.35
CA LYS A 33 7.40 11.00 12.46
C LYS A 33 6.48 9.89 11.97
N VAL A 34 5.72 10.12 10.89
CA VAL A 34 4.84 9.11 10.29
C VAL A 34 5.65 8.03 9.57
N HIS A 35 6.64 8.43 8.77
CA HIS A 35 7.49 7.54 7.97
C HIS A 35 8.99 7.72 8.30
N PRO A 36 9.47 7.17 9.44
CA PRO A 36 10.84 7.41 9.90
C PRO A 36 11.89 6.49 9.27
N PHE A 37 11.47 5.44 8.55
CA PHE A 37 12.35 4.34 8.14
C PHE A 37 13.01 4.52 6.77
N LYS A 38 12.64 5.58 6.03
CA LYS A 38 13.16 5.87 4.69
C LYS A 38 12.96 4.68 3.73
N ASN A 39 11.80 4.03 3.80
CA ASN A 39 11.50 2.98 2.84
C ASN A 39 11.35 3.58 1.46
N ARG A 40 11.78 2.87 0.42
CA ARG A 40 11.56 3.28 -0.96
C ARG A 40 10.16 2.90 -1.40
N ILE A 41 9.59 3.69 -2.30
CA ILE A 41 8.38 3.30 -3.01
C ILE A 41 8.75 2.27 -4.08
N THR A 42 7.99 1.18 -4.12
CA THR A 42 8.18 0.09 -5.08
C THR A 42 6.87 -0.25 -5.76
N TYR A 43 6.93 -0.96 -6.88
CA TYR A 43 5.76 -1.56 -7.50
C TYR A 43 6.02 -2.97 -8.00
N MET A 44 4.94 -3.70 -8.21
CA MET A 44 4.93 -5.00 -8.88
C MET A 44 3.78 -5.03 -9.88
N ASP A 45 4.10 -5.39 -11.13
CA ASP A 45 3.11 -5.68 -12.16
C ASP A 45 2.71 -7.16 -12.10
N TRP A 46 1.43 -7.43 -11.81
CA TRP A 46 0.89 -8.75 -11.58
C TRP A 46 -0.04 -9.22 -12.69
N GLN A 47 0.07 -10.48 -13.10
CA GLN A 47 -1.05 -11.17 -13.71
C GLN A 47 -2.14 -11.37 -12.64
N GLY A 48 -3.41 -11.11 -12.98
CA GLY A 48 -4.52 -11.19 -12.03
C GLY A 48 -4.64 -12.55 -11.32
N SER A 49 -4.27 -13.66 -11.96
CA SER A 49 -4.18 -14.98 -11.33
C SER A 49 -3.21 -14.99 -10.15
N ASP A 50 -2.01 -14.48 -10.35
CA ASP A 50 -0.92 -14.52 -9.36
C ASP A 50 -1.15 -13.51 -8.24
N LEU A 51 -1.80 -12.38 -8.59
CA LEU A 51 -2.22 -11.39 -7.61
C LEU A 51 -3.18 -11.98 -6.58
N TRP A 52 -4.07 -12.89 -6.98
CA TRP A 52 -5.01 -13.52 -6.07
C TRP A 52 -4.30 -14.25 -4.92
N ASP A 53 -3.27 -15.03 -5.22
CA ASP A 53 -2.53 -15.80 -4.21
C ASP A 53 -1.76 -14.88 -3.26
N TYR A 54 -1.17 -13.80 -3.80
CA TYR A 54 -0.53 -12.76 -2.99
C TYR A 54 -1.53 -12.12 -2.03
N LEU A 55 -2.68 -11.65 -2.55
CA LEU A 55 -3.74 -11.03 -1.75
C LEU A 55 -4.32 -12.01 -0.73
N ASN A 56 -4.47 -13.29 -1.06
CA ASN A 56 -4.98 -14.29 -0.13
C ASN A 56 -4.09 -14.41 1.11
N THR A 57 -2.78 -14.21 0.97
CA THR A 57 -1.82 -14.19 2.07
C THR A 57 -1.88 -12.88 2.84
N VAL A 58 -1.67 -11.73 2.18
CA VAL A 58 -1.51 -10.46 2.91
C VAL A 58 -2.81 -9.97 3.56
N THR A 59 -3.98 -10.38 3.04
CA THR A 59 -5.28 -10.05 3.63
C THR A 59 -5.66 -10.98 4.81
N SER A 60 -4.86 -12.01 5.12
CA SER A 60 -5.10 -12.87 6.28
C SER A 60 -4.37 -12.42 7.55
N PHE A 61 -3.54 -11.38 7.47
CA PHE A 61 -2.84 -10.88 8.66
C PHE A 61 -3.83 -10.30 9.67
N PRO A 62 -3.68 -10.62 10.98
CA PRO A 62 -4.67 -10.28 11.97
C PRO A 62 -4.65 -8.79 12.33
N PRO A 63 -5.78 -8.18 12.75
CA PRO A 63 -5.89 -6.74 13.04
C PRO A 63 -4.97 -6.20 14.13
N ASP A 64 -4.53 -7.04 15.05
CA ASP A 64 -3.67 -6.69 16.18
C ASP A 64 -2.16 -6.80 15.87
N ALA A 65 -1.79 -7.22 14.66
CA ALA A 65 -0.41 -7.32 14.23
C ALA A 65 0.09 -6.05 13.51
N GLY A 66 1.38 -5.74 13.65
CA GLY A 66 2.04 -4.72 12.81
C GLY A 66 1.93 -5.02 11.30
N ALA A 67 1.85 -6.30 10.96
CA ALA A 67 1.61 -6.80 9.61
C ALA A 67 0.22 -6.47 9.04
N TYR A 68 -0.73 -6.00 9.87
CA TYR A 68 -2.11 -5.76 9.44
C TYR A 68 -2.15 -4.84 8.21
N LEU A 69 -2.88 -5.29 7.19
CA LEU A 69 -2.87 -4.66 5.88
C LEU A 69 -3.64 -3.34 5.87
N GLN A 70 -2.94 -2.25 5.57
CA GLN A 70 -3.53 -0.99 5.14
C GLN A 70 -3.51 -0.93 3.61
N TYR A 71 -4.61 -0.46 3.01
CA TYR A 71 -4.81 -0.53 1.56
C TYR A 71 -5.58 0.67 1.00
N HIS A 72 -5.39 0.96 -0.29
CA HIS A 72 -6.14 1.98 -1.02
C HIS A 72 -6.54 1.47 -2.41
N LYS A 73 -7.76 1.80 -2.86
CA LYS A 73 -8.42 1.26 -4.08
C LYS A 73 -8.49 -0.27 -4.13
N LEU A 74 -8.50 -0.92 -2.98
CA LEU A 74 -8.74 -2.35 -2.82
C LEU A 74 -9.92 -2.54 -1.88
N SER A 75 -10.78 -3.52 -2.14
CA SER A 75 -11.66 -4.10 -1.13
C SER A 75 -11.73 -5.61 -1.34
N PHE A 76 -12.02 -6.34 -0.27
CA PHE A 76 -12.03 -7.79 -0.31
C PHE A 76 -12.99 -8.38 0.71
N GLU A 77 -13.39 -9.62 0.48
CA GLU A 77 -14.21 -10.40 1.40
C GLU A 77 -13.49 -11.71 1.72
N ARG A 78 -13.48 -12.10 2.99
CA ARG A 78 -13.02 -13.42 3.43
C ARG A 78 -14.15 -14.18 4.11
N LYS A 79 -14.32 -15.46 3.78
CA LYS A 79 -15.25 -16.39 4.45
C LYS A 79 -14.47 -17.59 4.96
N ASN A 80 -14.67 -17.98 6.22
CA ASN A 80 -13.96 -19.11 6.85
C ASN A 80 -12.44 -19.05 6.62
N ASN A 81 -11.87 -17.86 6.79
CA ASN A 81 -10.46 -17.57 6.57
C ASN A 81 -9.95 -17.78 5.12
N GLN A 82 -10.83 -17.83 4.12
CA GLN A 82 -10.48 -17.89 2.70
C GLN A 82 -10.90 -16.60 1.99
N LEU A 83 -10.03 -16.06 1.13
CA LEU A 83 -10.38 -14.96 0.23
C LEU A 83 -11.43 -15.42 -0.77
N VAL A 84 -12.56 -14.71 -0.88
CA VAL A 84 -13.67 -15.08 -1.77
C VAL A 84 -14.04 -13.98 -2.76
N ASN A 85 -13.71 -12.73 -2.47
CA ASN A 85 -13.95 -11.62 -3.38
C ASN A 85 -12.82 -10.59 -3.29
N VAL A 86 -12.47 -9.98 -4.42
CA VAL A 86 -11.52 -8.88 -4.53
C VAL A 86 -12.03 -7.87 -5.55
N VAL A 87 -12.04 -6.60 -5.17
CA VAL A 87 -12.37 -5.47 -6.04
C VAL A 87 -11.19 -4.51 -6.04
N ILE A 88 -10.71 -4.15 -7.23
CA ILE A 88 -9.61 -3.21 -7.44
C ILE A 88 -10.17 -2.02 -8.23
N ASN A 89 -10.02 -0.81 -7.68
CA ASN A 89 -10.52 0.43 -8.26
C ASN A 89 -12.00 0.34 -8.70
N GLY A 90 -12.83 -0.26 -7.85
CA GLY A 90 -14.28 -0.43 -8.08
C GLY A 90 -14.66 -1.54 -9.07
N GLN A 91 -13.71 -2.30 -9.61
CA GLN A 91 -13.97 -3.41 -10.52
C GLN A 91 -13.55 -4.75 -9.92
N PRO A 92 -14.34 -5.82 -10.06
CA PRO A 92 -13.92 -7.16 -9.64
C PRO A 92 -12.58 -7.54 -10.27
N LEU A 93 -11.73 -8.20 -9.50
CA LEU A 93 -10.45 -8.71 -9.98
C LEU A 93 -10.68 -9.65 -11.18
N ASN A 94 -10.01 -9.36 -12.29
CA ASN A 94 -10.04 -10.15 -13.50
C ASN A 94 -8.71 -10.89 -13.64
N LYS A 95 -8.76 -12.22 -13.58
CA LYS A 95 -7.57 -13.08 -13.62
C LYS A 95 -6.74 -12.93 -14.92
N ASN A 96 -7.35 -12.42 -15.99
CA ASN A 96 -6.72 -12.25 -17.30
C ASN A 96 -6.13 -10.85 -17.52
N LYS A 97 -6.30 -9.92 -16.57
CA LYS A 97 -5.72 -8.56 -16.66
C LYS A 97 -4.42 -8.45 -15.88
N THR A 98 -3.59 -7.49 -16.27
CA THR A 98 -2.43 -7.05 -15.50
C THR A 98 -2.83 -5.93 -14.56
N TYR A 99 -2.27 -5.93 -13.34
CA TYR A 99 -2.48 -4.90 -12.33
C TYR A 99 -1.14 -4.42 -11.78
N ARG A 100 -0.99 -3.11 -11.61
CA ARG A 100 0.15 -2.53 -10.91
C ARG A 100 -0.20 -2.28 -9.45
N MET A 101 0.58 -2.87 -8.55
CA MET A 101 0.45 -2.71 -7.10
C MET A 101 1.62 -1.88 -6.57
N SER A 102 1.36 -0.81 -5.81
CA SER A 102 2.41 -0.11 -5.06
C SER A 102 2.57 -0.64 -3.64
N LEU A 103 3.80 -0.75 -3.16
CA LEU A 103 4.13 -1.05 -1.76
C LEU A 103 5.50 -0.48 -1.37
N ASN A 104 5.81 -0.41 -0.08
CA ASN A 104 7.11 0.02 0.39
C ASN A 104 8.17 -1.09 0.25
N SER A 105 9.45 -0.72 0.22
CA SER A 105 10.57 -1.66 0.07
C SER A 105 10.68 -2.69 1.20
N TYR A 106 10.21 -2.35 2.41
CA TYR A 106 10.21 -3.25 3.56
C TYR A 106 9.27 -4.43 3.36
N ASN A 107 8.01 -4.19 3.00
CA ASN A 107 7.06 -5.27 2.71
C ASN A 107 7.46 -6.01 1.42
N ALA A 108 8.01 -5.33 0.43
CA ALA A 108 8.50 -5.96 -0.80
C ALA A 108 9.66 -6.93 -0.58
N SER A 109 10.52 -6.70 0.41
CA SER A 109 11.62 -7.61 0.77
C SER A 109 11.22 -8.72 1.73
N GLY A 110 9.94 -8.77 2.13
CA GLY A 110 9.37 -9.80 2.99
C GLY A 110 9.22 -9.41 4.46
N GLY A 111 9.39 -8.12 4.78
CA GLY A 111 9.09 -7.57 6.10
C GLY A 111 7.66 -7.89 6.55
N ASP A 112 7.48 -8.08 7.86
CA ASP A 112 6.22 -8.49 8.49
C ASP A 112 5.62 -9.82 7.98
N GLY A 113 6.43 -10.65 7.31
CA GLY A 113 5.96 -11.92 6.75
C GLY A 113 5.22 -11.78 5.41
N TYR A 114 5.29 -10.61 4.77
CA TYR A 114 4.80 -10.46 3.40
C TYR A 114 5.58 -11.38 2.44
N PRO A 115 4.95 -11.92 1.37
CA PRO A 115 5.70 -12.66 0.35
C PRO A 115 6.72 -11.74 -0.35
N ALA A 116 7.99 -12.14 -0.38
CA ALA A 116 9.05 -11.34 -0.98
C ALA A 116 8.90 -11.24 -2.51
N LEU A 117 9.08 -10.01 -3.02
CA LEU A 117 8.88 -9.65 -4.44
C LEU A 117 10.18 -9.25 -5.14
N THR A 118 11.27 -9.00 -4.41
CA THR A 118 12.51 -8.41 -4.94
C THR A 118 13.16 -9.16 -6.10
N ASN A 119 12.94 -10.48 -6.18
CA ASN A 119 13.46 -11.34 -7.25
C ASN A 119 12.40 -11.72 -8.29
N LYS A 120 11.19 -11.15 -8.24
CA LYS A 120 10.09 -11.46 -9.16
C LYS A 120 10.17 -10.58 -10.40
N LYS A 121 9.85 -11.17 -11.55
CA LYS A 121 9.69 -10.41 -12.81
C LYS A 121 8.54 -9.42 -12.65
N GLY A 122 8.76 -8.16 -13.03
CA GLY A 122 7.76 -7.09 -12.90
C GLY A 122 7.87 -6.28 -11.62
N PHE A 123 8.77 -6.67 -10.69
CA PHE A 123 9.10 -5.85 -9.52
C PHE A 123 10.08 -4.74 -9.89
N VAL A 124 9.82 -3.53 -9.39
CA VAL A 124 10.71 -2.38 -9.53
C VAL A 124 10.74 -1.58 -8.23
N SER A 125 11.94 -1.23 -7.77
CA SER A 125 12.15 -0.24 -6.71
C SER A 125 12.49 1.11 -7.33
N THR A 126 11.85 2.17 -6.85
CA THR A 126 12.22 3.54 -7.18
C THR A 126 13.29 4.05 -6.20
N ASP A 127 13.79 5.26 -6.43
CA ASP A 127 14.64 6.00 -5.47
C ASP A 127 13.84 6.89 -4.52
N GLU A 128 12.55 7.11 -4.81
CA GLU A 128 11.65 7.95 -4.01
C GLU A 128 11.35 7.28 -2.67
N THR A 129 11.50 8.01 -1.57
CA THR A 129 11.16 7.50 -0.23
C THR A 129 9.70 7.71 0.13
N ASP A 130 9.19 6.93 1.08
CA ASP A 130 7.86 7.07 1.67
C ASP A 130 7.61 8.49 2.22
N ALA A 131 8.57 9.05 2.95
CA ALA A 131 8.49 10.42 3.47
C ALA A 131 8.45 11.48 2.37
N GLN A 132 9.30 11.37 1.33
CA GLN A 132 9.30 12.32 0.21
C GLN A 132 7.98 12.22 -0.59
N ALA A 133 7.53 11.00 -0.88
CA ALA A 133 6.27 10.78 -1.59
C ALA A 133 5.06 11.38 -0.84
N LEU A 134 5.04 11.28 0.50
CA LEU A 134 3.98 11.90 1.31
C LEU A 134 4.10 13.43 1.33
N GLN A 135 5.32 13.97 1.45
CA GLN A 135 5.56 15.42 1.40
C GLN A 135 5.10 16.04 0.09
N ASP A 136 5.47 15.41 -1.02
CA ASP A 136 5.09 15.83 -2.37
C ASP A 136 3.58 15.81 -2.56
N PHE A 137 2.93 14.73 -2.09
CA PHE A 137 1.48 14.61 -2.16
C PHE A 137 0.78 15.72 -1.37
N ILE A 138 1.20 15.96 -0.12
CA ILE A 138 0.62 17.03 0.72
C ILE A 138 0.84 18.40 0.08
N SER A 139 2.05 18.67 -0.41
CA SER A 139 2.38 19.96 -1.04
C SER A 139 1.53 20.24 -2.29
N LYS A 140 1.31 19.21 -3.13
CA LYS A 140 0.55 19.34 -4.39
C LYS A 140 -0.96 19.44 -4.18
N ASN A 141 -1.48 18.93 -3.07
CA ASN A 141 -2.92 18.81 -2.81
C ASN A 141 -3.39 19.66 -1.61
N SER A 142 -2.53 20.49 -1.04
CA SER A 142 -2.90 21.38 0.07
C SER A 142 -3.87 22.47 -0.42
N PRO A 143 -4.94 22.78 0.34
CA PRO A 143 -5.32 22.18 1.62
C PRO A 143 -6.01 20.81 1.46
N LEU A 144 -5.56 19.83 2.23
CA LEU A 144 -6.16 18.49 2.27
C LEU A 144 -7.47 18.47 3.06
N LYS A 145 -8.50 17.79 2.53
CA LYS A 145 -9.74 17.51 3.25
C LYS A 145 -9.75 16.05 3.71
N THR A 146 -9.61 15.81 5.01
CA THR A 146 -9.53 14.45 5.59
C THR A 146 -10.73 13.57 5.24
N ALA A 147 -11.91 14.17 5.03
CA ALA A 147 -13.12 13.47 4.58
C ALA A 147 -12.93 12.73 3.25
N GLU A 148 -12.03 13.18 2.38
CA GLU A 148 -11.72 12.52 1.09
C GLU A 148 -10.93 11.22 1.27
N PHE A 149 -10.28 11.05 2.43
CA PHE A 149 -9.42 9.89 2.76
C PHE A 149 -10.06 8.95 3.79
N THR A 150 -11.29 9.22 4.20
CA THR A 150 -12.01 8.38 5.17
C THR A 150 -12.36 7.04 4.52
N PRO A 151 -11.95 5.89 5.11
CA PRO A 151 -12.36 4.57 4.62
C PRO A 151 -13.89 4.45 4.56
N LYS A 152 -14.40 3.84 3.49
CA LYS A 152 -15.84 3.63 3.27
C LYS A 152 -16.20 2.16 3.39
#